data_AF-A0A8H4XQU6-F1
#
_entry.id   AF-A0A8H4XQU6-F1
#
_cell.length_a   1.000
_cell.length_b   1.000
_cell.length_c   1.000
_cell.angle_alpha   90.00
_cell.angle_beta   90.00
_cell.angle_gamma   90.00
#
_symmetry.space_group_name_H-M   'P 1'
#
loop_
_entity.id
_entity.type
_entity.pdbx_description
1 polymer ?
#
loop_
_entity_poly.entity_id
_entity_poly.type
_entity_poly.pdbx_seq_one_letter_code
_entity_poly.pdbx_strand_id
1 'polypeptide(L)'
;SRNAHLALLEVSIWKLQSGEFEQPDLLAAYQNFFDFNSTKMYCFDDVRKYAPHIDQTHILKLVDYVLEKAGTQKDVSTTAQQITLINAYKLEYCFKIFADPSTSKKRAEDFVSRCLKMYRAMKKEESTEKTIENQPRDDLGLLAVMCLIKLDEQSKQRKTPSAELIRSAAILEHLCQNSPHNYQILLLLVRVYLLLGAGSIAMKTFSKLSVKQIQNETVAHNLYTRLATIHPLGAPPIEAEFKDFIPEVALSQAISFYDHADRTTTRQRTTGLNLGSYVNVEGTIELQESLRNSICKRMWALEARRIDRLQGKDRFWRFDDI
;
A
#
# COMPACT_ATOMS: atom_id res chain seq x y z
N SER A 1 -23.15 -6.80 -16.36
CA SER A 1 -21.90 -7.48 -15.94
C SER A 1 -20.78 -6.46 -15.88
N ARG A 2 -19.85 -6.53 -14.90
CA ARG A 2 -18.74 -5.56 -14.74
C ARG A 2 -17.99 -5.34 -16.06
N ASN A 3 -17.59 -6.42 -16.74
CA ASN A 3 -16.84 -6.35 -17.99
C ASN A 3 -17.63 -5.68 -19.12
N ALA A 4 -18.97 -5.86 -19.15
CA ALA A 4 -19.80 -5.21 -20.15
C ALA A 4 -19.87 -3.68 -19.91
N HIS A 5 -20.00 -3.24 -18.65
CA HIS A 5 -19.96 -1.82 -18.32
C HIS A 5 -18.59 -1.20 -18.62
N LEU A 6 -17.49 -1.94 -18.38
CA LEU A 6 -16.14 -1.50 -18.74
C LEU A 6 -15.94 -1.41 -20.25
N ALA A 7 -16.42 -2.40 -21.01
CA ALA A 7 -16.36 -2.37 -22.46
C ALA A 7 -17.15 -1.19 -23.05
N LEU A 8 -18.31 -0.86 -22.47
CA LEU A 8 -19.06 0.35 -22.87
C LEU A 8 -18.27 1.63 -22.60
N LEU A 9 -17.61 1.74 -21.45
CA LEU A 9 -16.76 2.89 -21.14
C LEU A 9 -15.57 2.99 -22.11
N GLU A 10 -14.95 1.86 -22.45
CA GLU A 10 -13.85 1.79 -23.42
C GLU A 10 -14.30 2.17 -24.84
N VAL A 11 -15.49 1.74 -25.26
CA VAL A 11 -16.11 2.19 -26.52
C VAL A 11 -16.37 3.69 -26.51
N SER A 12 -16.86 4.27 -25.40
CA SER A 12 -17.06 5.72 -25.29
C SER A 12 -15.74 6.49 -25.39
N ILE A 13 -14.65 5.97 -24.82
CA ILE A 13 -13.31 6.55 -24.94
C ILE A 13 -12.81 6.47 -26.39
N TRP A 14 -13.02 5.33 -27.05
CA TRP A 14 -12.67 5.18 -28.46
C TRP A 14 -13.45 6.16 -29.35
N LYS A 15 -14.75 6.38 -29.07
CA LYS A 15 -15.58 7.37 -29.77
C LYS A 15 -15.13 8.81 -29.55
N LEU A 16 -14.62 9.14 -28.36
CA LEU A 16 -14.01 10.44 -28.10
C LEU A 16 -12.75 10.62 -28.95
N GLN A 17 -11.93 9.57 -29.07
CA GLN A 17 -10.71 9.60 -29.90
C GLN A 17 -11.00 9.68 -31.40
N SER A 18 -12.09 9.08 -31.87
CA SER A 18 -12.53 9.19 -33.27
C SER A 18 -13.21 10.52 -33.60
N GLY A 19 -13.49 11.36 -32.60
CA GLY A 19 -14.20 12.63 -32.75
C GLY A 19 -15.72 12.50 -32.87
N GLU A 20 -16.27 11.30 -32.63
CA GLU A 20 -17.72 11.08 -32.61
C GLU A 20 -18.37 11.59 -31.31
N PHE A 21 -17.63 11.59 -30.20
CA PHE A 21 -18.07 12.05 -28.88
C PHE A 21 -17.32 13.29 -28.44
N GLU A 22 -17.96 14.09 -27.58
CA GLU A 22 -17.30 15.15 -26.84
C GLU A 22 -17.07 14.73 -25.37
N GLN A 23 -16.24 15.50 -24.65
CA GLN A 23 -15.99 15.31 -23.21
C GLN A 23 -17.25 15.23 -22.32
N PRO A 24 -18.34 16.01 -22.55
CA PRO A 24 -19.58 15.84 -21.79
C PRO A 24 -20.24 14.46 -21.98
N ASP A 25 -20.16 13.86 -23.18
CA ASP A 25 -20.71 12.52 -23.44
C ASP A 25 -19.92 11.46 -22.69
N LEU A 26 -18.59 11.63 -22.65
CA LEU A 26 -17.72 10.77 -21.85
C LEU A 26 -18.04 10.89 -20.36
N LEU A 27 -18.25 12.11 -19.84
CA LEU A 27 -18.67 12.34 -18.46
C LEU A 27 -19.98 11.59 -18.14
N ALA A 28 -20.97 11.65 -19.04
CA ALA A 28 -22.23 10.91 -18.87
C ALA A 28 -22.00 9.39 -18.84
N ALA A 29 -21.08 8.87 -19.66
CA ALA A 29 -20.70 7.45 -19.61
C ALA A 29 -20.06 7.06 -18.26
N TYR A 30 -19.21 7.91 -17.68
CA TYR A 30 -18.66 7.69 -16.33
C TYR A 30 -19.73 7.73 -15.24
N GLN A 31 -20.67 8.67 -15.31
CA GLN A 31 -21.78 8.75 -14.36
C GLN A 31 -22.63 7.48 -14.42
N ASN A 32 -23.01 7.04 -15.63
CA ASN A 32 -23.71 5.78 -15.82
C ASN A 32 -22.92 4.59 -15.28
N PHE A 33 -21.61 4.52 -15.56
CA PHE A 33 -20.76 3.47 -15.01
C PHE A 33 -20.76 3.47 -13.48
N PHE A 34 -20.60 4.64 -12.86
CA PHE A 34 -20.64 4.76 -11.41
C PHE A 34 -22.00 4.31 -10.87
N ASP A 35 -23.09 4.67 -11.51
CA ASP A 35 -24.43 4.35 -11.06
C ASP A 35 -24.70 2.84 -10.94
N PHE A 36 -24.20 2.07 -11.89
CA PHE A 36 -24.33 0.61 -11.86
C PHE A 36 -23.37 -0.08 -10.89
N ASN A 37 -22.22 0.53 -10.58
CA ASN A 37 -21.12 -0.15 -9.89
C ASN A 37 -20.75 0.48 -8.53
N SER A 38 -21.38 1.58 -8.09
CA SER A 38 -20.96 2.37 -6.92
C SER A 38 -20.88 1.57 -5.63
N THR A 39 -21.73 0.55 -5.50
CA THR A 39 -21.84 -0.33 -4.32
C THR A 39 -20.73 -1.38 -4.23
N LYS A 40 -19.79 -1.40 -5.18
CA LYS A 40 -18.73 -2.41 -5.29
C LYS A 40 -17.36 -1.79 -5.10
N MET A 41 -16.48 -2.46 -4.35
CA MET A 41 -15.15 -1.96 -4.01
C MET A 41 -14.24 -1.71 -5.22
N TYR A 42 -14.44 -2.46 -6.31
CA TYR A 42 -13.65 -2.31 -7.55
C TYR A 42 -13.99 -1.03 -8.33
N CYS A 43 -15.08 -0.34 -8.01
CA CYS A 43 -15.55 0.82 -8.78
C CYS A 43 -14.50 1.94 -8.83
N PHE A 44 -13.83 2.22 -7.71
CA PHE A 44 -12.76 3.21 -7.66
C PHE A 44 -11.59 2.85 -8.60
N ASP A 45 -11.10 1.61 -8.55
CA ASP A 45 -9.96 1.19 -9.36
C ASP A 45 -10.29 1.22 -10.86
N ASP A 46 -11.51 0.82 -11.21
CA ASP A 46 -12.01 0.86 -12.57
C ASP A 46 -12.09 2.31 -13.08
N VAL A 47 -12.69 3.24 -12.32
CA VAL A 47 -12.75 4.66 -12.71
C VAL A 47 -11.35 5.27 -12.80
N ARG A 48 -10.47 4.98 -11.83
CA ARG A 48 -9.09 5.48 -11.80
C ARG A 48 -8.29 5.02 -13.02
N LYS A 49 -8.48 3.78 -13.47
CA LYS A 49 -7.76 3.23 -14.63
C LYS A 49 -7.99 4.06 -15.90
N TYR A 50 -9.22 4.53 -16.12
CA TYR A 50 -9.58 5.30 -17.31
C TYR A 50 -9.52 6.82 -17.12
N ALA A 51 -9.29 7.30 -15.90
CA ALA A 51 -9.19 8.73 -15.59
C ALA A 51 -8.26 9.56 -16.51
N PRO A 52 -7.16 9.04 -17.09
CA PRO A 52 -6.33 9.81 -18.02
C PRO A 52 -7.04 10.29 -19.30
N HIS A 53 -8.19 9.71 -19.66
CA HIS A 53 -8.92 10.05 -20.89
C HIS A 53 -9.94 11.17 -20.73
N ILE A 54 -10.24 11.58 -19.50
CA ILE A 54 -11.20 12.65 -19.19
C ILE A 54 -10.46 13.89 -18.72
N ASP A 55 -10.88 15.06 -19.20
CA ASP A 55 -10.22 16.32 -18.83
C ASP A 55 -10.39 16.65 -17.35
N GLN A 56 -9.45 17.42 -16.80
CA GLN A 56 -9.45 17.81 -15.38
C GLN A 56 -10.73 18.55 -14.96
N THR A 57 -11.35 19.32 -15.85
CA THR A 57 -12.61 20.01 -15.55
C THR A 57 -13.77 19.04 -15.41
N HIS A 58 -13.84 18.02 -16.28
CA HIS A 58 -14.90 17.02 -16.30
C HIS A 58 -14.73 15.98 -15.19
N ILE A 59 -13.50 15.60 -14.84
CA ILE A 59 -13.26 14.69 -13.71
C ILE A 59 -13.64 15.33 -12.37
N LEU A 60 -13.45 16.64 -12.20
CA LEU A 60 -13.91 17.35 -11.01
C LEU A 60 -15.45 17.36 -10.92
N LYS A 61 -16.14 17.57 -12.05
CA LYS A 61 -17.61 17.44 -12.13
C LYS A 61 -18.10 16.03 -11.80
N LEU A 62 -17.37 15.01 -12.24
CA LEU A 62 -17.66 13.61 -11.88
C LEU A 62 -17.54 13.39 -10.37
N VAL A 63 -16.48 13.90 -9.75
CA VAL A 63 -16.27 13.81 -8.29
C VAL A 63 -17.40 14.50 -7.53
N ASP A 64 -17.81 15.69 -7.97
CA ASP A 64 -18.93 16.42 -7.36
C ASP A 64 -20.23 15.62 -7.45
N TYR A 65 -20.55 15.08 -8.62
CA TYR A 65 -21.70 14.20 -8.83
C TYR A 65 -21.68 12.97 -7.91
N VAL A 66 -20.53 12.31 -7.80
CA VAL A 66 -20.35 11.12 -6.96
C VAL A 66 -20.52 11.45 -5.47
N LEU A 67 -19.99 12.60 -5.02
CA LEU A 67 -20.13 13.05 -3.62
C LEU A 67 -21.58 13.40 -3.28
N GLU A 68 -22.30 14.08 -4.18
CA GLU A 68 -23.73 14.37 -4.01
C GLU A 68 -24.56 13.09 -3.92
N LYS A 69 -24.27 12.13 -4.80
CA LYS A 69 -24.93 10.82 -4.78
C LYS A 69 -24.66 10.03 -3.50
N ALA A 70 -23.44 10.10 -2.97
CA ALA A 70 -23.11 9.46 -1.70
C ALA A 70 -23.78 10.19 -0.50
N GLY A 71 -23.90 11.52 -0.55
CA GLY A 71 -24.49 12.33 0.54
C GLY A 71 -26.02 12.26 0.64
N THR A 72 -26.73 11.93 -0.44
CA THR A 72 -28.20 11.77 -0.44
C THR A 72 -28.65 10.50 0.31
N GLN A 73 -27.76 9.55 0.54
CA GLN A 73 -28.02 8.31 1.29
C GLN A 73 -27.89 8.59 2.80
N LYS A 74 -28.96 9.14 3.40
CA LYS A 74 -28.97 9.63 4.79
C LYS A 74 -28.70 8.57 5.87
N ASP A 75 -28.96 7.29 5.58
CA ASP A 75 -28.62 6.18 6.46
C ASP A 75 -27.45 5.39 5.88
N VAL A 76 -26.30 5.41 6.56
CA VAL A 76 -25.09 4.64 6.21
C VAL A 76 -25.20 3.19 6.75
N SER A 77 -26.43 2.69 6.91
CA SER A 77 -26.72 1.45 7.62
C SER A 77 -26.41 0.21 6.79
N THR A 78 -26.48 0.30 5.47
CA THR A 78 -26.16 -0.83 4.59
C THR A 78 -24.71 -0.81 4.13
N THR A 79 -24.08 -1.99 4.06
CA THR A 79 -22.70 -2.16 3.57
C THR A 79 -22.53 -1.60 2.15
N ALA A 80 -23.55 -1.67 1.30
CA ALA A 80 -23.52 -1.13 -0.06
C ALA A 80 -23.43 0.41 -0.12
N GLN A 81 -24.12 1.11 0.78
CA GLN A 81 -24.06 2.56 0.91
C GLN A 81 -22.70 2.99 1.50
N GLN A 82 -22.19 2.25 2.49
CA GLN A 82 -20.85 2.45 3.03
C GLN A 82 -19.77 2.35 1.93
N ILE A 83 -19.84 1.33 1.08
CA ILE A 83 -18.92 1.15 -0.05
C ILE A 83 -19.05 2.31 -1.05
N THR A 84 -20.27 2.75 -1.36
CA THR A 84 -20.51 3.91 -2.25
C THR A 84 -19.83 5.17 -1.71
N LEU A 85 -19.97 5.42 -0.40
CA LEU A 85 -19.31 6.54 0.28
C LEU A 85 -17.78 6.41 0.25
N ILE A 86 -17.24 5.21 0.51
CA ILE A 86 -15.79 4.96 0.46
C ILE A 86 -15.25 5.22 -0.95
N ASN A 87 -15.93 4.73 -1.99
CA ASN A 87 -15.56 4.97 -3.38
C ASN A 87 -15.57 6.48 -3.70
N ALA A 88 -16.58 7.21 -3.23
CA ALA A 88 -16.67 8.66 -3.40
C ALA A 88 -15.48 9.39 -2.75
N TYR A 89 -15.13 9.01 -1.53
CA TYR A 89 -14.00 9.61 -0.79
C TYR A 89 -12.65 9.27 -1.43
N LYS A 90 -12.48 8.07 -1.97
CA LYS A 90 -11.28 7.70 -2.74
C LYS A 90 -11.13 8.56 -4.00
N LEU A 91 -12.22 8.78 -4.74
CA LEU A 91 -12.22 9.65 -5.92
C LEU A 91 -11.95 11.12 -5.54
N GLU A 92 -12.56 11.61 -4.46
CA GLU A 92 -12.31 12.95 -3.92
C GLU A 92 -10.82 13.15 -3.58
N TYR A 93 -10.23 12.20 -2.85
CA TYR A 93 -8.81 12.22 -2.52
C TYR A 93 -7.90 12.25 -3.75
N CYS A 94 -8.18 11.39 -4.75
CA CYS A 94 -7.36 11.27 -5.94
C CYS A 94 -7.40 12.51 -6.83
N PHE A 95 -8.56 13.13 -7.01
CA PHE A 95 -8.75 14.13 -8.06
C PHE A 95 -9.03 15.55 -7.55
N LYS A 96 -9.55 15.74 -6.33
CA LYS A 96 -10.05 17.03 -5.85
C LYS A 96 -9.23 17.66 -4.73
N ILE A 97 -8.80 16.89 -3.73
CA ILE A 97 -8.21 17.45 -2.49
C ILE A 97 -6.95 18.29 -2.75
N PHE A 98 -6.09 17.82 -3.65
CA PHE A 98 -4.80 18.45 -3.95
C PHE A 98 -4.75 19.10 -5.34
N ALA A 99 -5.91 19.36 -5.96
CA ALA A 99 -5.97 19.97 -7.29
C ALA A 99 -5.47 21.43 -7.30
N ASP A 100 -5.64 22.14 -6.19
CA ASP A 100 -5.20 23.53 -6.01
C ASP A 100 -4.22 23.61 -4.83
N PRO A 101 -2.94 23.97 -5.07
CA PRO A 101 -1.93 24.09 -4.02
C PRO A 101 -2.22 25.17 -2.97
N SER A 102 -2.95 26.23 -3.33
CA SER A 102 -3.14 27.39 -2.45
C SER A 102 -4.09 27.13 -1.28
N THR A 103 -5.02 26.20 -1.46
CA THR A 103 -6.08 25.87 -0.50
C THR A 103 -5.98 24.43 0.03
N SER A 104 -4.92 23.70 -0.37
CA SER A 104 -4.77 22.27 -0.11
C SER A 104 -4.79 21.93 1.39
N LYS A 105 -4.13 22.73 2.24
CA LYS A 105 -4.02 22.43 3.68
C LYS A 105 -5.36 22.40 4.40
N LYS A 106 -6.18 23.45 4.27
CA LYS A 106 -7.49 23.53 4.94
C LYS A 106 -8.45 22.46 4.42
N ARG A 107 -8.46 22.22 3.10
CA ARG A 107 -9.28 21.16 2.48
C ARG A 107 -8.87 19.77 2.95
N ALA A 108 -7.57 19.52 3.05
CA ALA A 108 -7.03 18.26 3.53
C ALA A 108 -7.36 18.01 5.00
N GLU A 109 -7.25 19.03 5.87
CA GLU A 109 -7.63 18.92 7.28
C GLU A 109 -9.13 18.65 7.47
N ASP A 110 -9.99 19.30 6.68
CA ASP A 110 -11.43 19.02 6.64
C ASP A 110 -11.70 17.58 6.17
N PHE A 111 -11.06 17.16 5.08
CA PHE A 111 -11.18 15.80 4.53
C PHE A 111 -10.78 14.73 5.56
N VAL A 112 -9.65 14.92 6.25
CA VAL A 112 -9.20 14.04 7.35
C VAL A 112 -10.27 13.95 8.44
N SER A 113 -10.84 15.10 8.83
CA SER A 113 -11.89 15.16 9.84
C SER A 113 -13.16 14.43 9.41
N ARG A 114 -13.58 14.58 8.15
CA ARG A 114 -14.72 13.85 7.57
C ARG A 114 -14.47 12.34 7.53
N CYS A 115 -13.31 11.91 7.05
CA CYS A 115 -12.93 10.50 7.00
C CYS A 115 -13.01 9.85 8.40
N LEU A 116 -12.43 10.49 9.42
CA LEU A 116 -12.43 9.96 10.78
C LEU A 116 -13.82 9.97 11.43
N LYS A 117 -14.65 10.99 11.16
CA LYS A 117 -16.05 11.00 11.60
C LYS A 117 -16.83 9.84 11.00
N MET A 118 -16.66 9.58 9.70
CA MET A 118 -17.32 8.46 9.02
C MET A 118 -16.79 7.11 9.48
N TYR A 119 -15.48 6.98 9.68
CA TYR A 119 -14.86 5.78 10.26
C TYR A 119 -15.48 5.43 11.63
N ARG A 120 -15.69 6.43 12.49
CA ARG A 120 -16.33 6.24 13.81
C ARG A 120 -17.82 5.92 13.71
N ALA A 121 -18.51 6.51 12.74
CA ALA A 121 -19.94 6.29 12.52
C ALA A 121 -20.25 4.89 11.97
N MET A 122 -19.35 4.34 11.15
CA MET A 122 -19.43 2.96 10.67
C MET A 122 -19.18 1.99 11.83
N LYS A 123 -20.25 1.35 12.32
CA LYS A 123 -20.15 0.34 13.37
C LYS A 123 -19.17 -0.75 12.95
N LYS A 124 -18.39 -1.23 13.92
CA LYS A 124 -17.65 -2.48 13.76
C LYS A 124 -18.69 -3.57 13.52
N GLU A 125 -18.63 -4.27 12.39
CA GLU A 125 -19.44 -5.47 12.23
C GLU A 125 -19.06 -6.41 13.40
N GLU A 126 -20.04 -6.83 14.19
CA GLU A 126 -19.86 -7.82 15.26
C GLU A 126 -19.66 -9.20 14.62
N SER A 127 -18.59 -9.36 13.83
CA SER A 127 -18.21 -10.65 13.27
C SER A 127 -17.35 -11.38 14.29
N THR A 128 -18.00 -12.26 15.05
CA THR A 128 -17.49 -13.55 15.56
C THR A 128 -15.99 -13.79 15.36
N GLU A 129 -15.19 -13.52 16.39
CA GLU A 129 -13.88 -14.09 16.81
C GLU A 129 -12.85 -14.69 15.81
N LYS A 130 -13.02 -14.70 14.49
CA LYS A 130 -12.20 -15.52 13.58
C LYS A 130 -11.92 -14.98 12.18
N THR A 131 -12.42 -13.82 11.77
CA THR A 131 -12.22 -13.40 10.37
C THR A 131 -11.08 -12.40 10.21
N ILE A 132 -10.03 -12.87 9.54
CA ILE A 132 -8.77 -12.25 9.10
C ILE A 132 -9.00 -11.07 8.12
N GLU A 133 -10.21 -10.53 8.04
CA GLU A 133 -10.64 -9.72 6.91
C GLU A 133 -10.44 -8.21 7.11
N ASN A 134 -9.86 -7.58 6.10
CA ASN A 134 -9.79 -6.13 5.95
C ASN A 134 -11.21 -5.56 5.95
N GLN A 135 -11.48 -4.59 6.83
CA GLN A 135 -12.82 -4.01 6.92
C GLN A 135 -12.96 -2.85 5.93
N PRO A 136 -14.09 -2.71 5.22
CA PRO A 136 -14.37 -1.57 4.35
C PRO A 136 -14.04 -0.20 4.97
N ARG A 137 -14.38 -0.03 6.25
CA ARG A 137 -14.13 1.21 6.98
C ARG A 137 -12.65 1.55 7.13
N ASP A 138 -11.75 0.57 7.12
CA ASP A 138 -10.30 0.80 7.25
C ASP A 138 -9.79 1.72 6.14
N ASP A 139 -10.40 1.66 4.95
CA ASP A 139 -10.09 2.53 3.83
C ASP A 139 -10.27 4.01 4.16
N LEU A 140 -11.27 4.38 4.98
CA LEU A 140 -11.45 5.77 5.43
C LEU A 140 -10.32 6.21 6.35
N GLY A 141 -9.88 5.32 7.24
CA GLY A 141 -8.72 5.57 8.10
C GLY A 141 -7.44 5.73 7.28
N LEU A 142 -7.23 4.85 6.30
CA LEU A 142 -6.10 4.93 5.38
C LEU A 142 -6.14 6.21 4.53
N LEU A 143 -7.30 6.62 4.02
CA LEU A 143 -7.45 7.88 3.29
C LEU A 143 -7.07 9.10 4.15
N ALA A 144 -7.48 9.12 5.41
CA ALA A 144 -7.08 10.16 6.35
C ALA A 144 -5.55 10.22 6.53
N VAL A 145 -4.91 9.05 6.71
CA VAL A 145 -3.46 8.95 6.85
C VAL A 145 -2.73 9.37 5.57
N MET A 146 -3.17 8.89 4.41
CA MET A 146 -2.58 9.25 3.11
C MET A 146 -2.66 10.76 2.86
N CYS A 147 -3.77 11.39 3.27
CA CYS A 147 -3.92 12.84 3.21
C CYS A 147 -2.91 13.59 4.08
N LEU A 148 -2.69 13.13 5.33
CA LEU A 148 -1.69 13.71 6.23
C LEU A 148 -0.26 13.53 5.72
N ILE A 149 0.08 12.34 5.17
CA ILE A 149 1.40 12.08 4.59
C ILE A 149 1.64 12.99 3.38
N LYS A 150 0.64 13.21 2.52
CA LYS A 150 0.77 14.10 1.38
C LYS A 150 0.90 15.58 1.80
N LEU A 151 0.27 15.99 2.90
CA LEU A 151 0.48 17.31 3.49
C LEU A 151 1.90 17.49 4.03
N ASP A 152 2.42 16.47 4.72
CA ASP A 152 3.82 16.45 5.18
C ASP A 152 4.78 16.62 3.99
N GLU A 153 4.52 15.91 2.89
CA GLU A 153 5.33 15.98 1.68
C GLU A 153 5.37 17.38 1.05
N GLN A 154 4.27 18.15 1.12
CA GLN A 154 4.24 19.53 0.64
C GLN A 154 5.01 20.49 1.57
N SER A 155 5.20 20.13 2.85
CA SER A 155 5.83 20.96 3.88
C SER A 155 7.35 20.71 4.03
N LYS A 156 8.02 20.10 3.04
CA LYS A 156 9.41 19.58 2.98
C LYS A 156 10.57 20.50 3.43
N GLN A 157 10.31 21.68 3.98
CA GLN A 157 11.31 22.58 4.55
C GLN A 157 11.78 22.20 5.96
N ARG A 158 11.29 21.11 6.57
CA ARG A 158 11.54 20.79 7.99
C ARG A 158 12.60 19.69 8.16
N LYS A 159 13.57 19.96 9.04
CA LYS A 159 14.58 18.97 9.50
C LYS A 159 14.03 18.02 10.58
N THR A 160 12.89 18.36 11.18
CA THR A 160 12.25 17.59 12.27
C THR A 160 11.01 16.87 11.76
N PRO A 161 10.62 15.73 12.37
CA PRO A 161 9.38 15.05 12.02
C PRO A 161 8.19 16.00 12.19
N SER A 162 7.29 15.99 11.21
CA SER A 162 6.14 16.88 11.22
C SER A 162 5.04 16.39 12.17
N ALA A 163 4.18 17.32 12.60
CA ALA A 163 3.00 16.98 13.40
C ALA A 163 2.05 16.06 12.62
N GLU A 164 2.01 16.22 11.30
CA GLU A 164 1.23 15.43 10.35
C GLU A 164 1.68 13.96 10.35
N LEU A 165 2.99 13.71 10.38
CA LEU A 165 3.55 12.35 10.46
C LEU A 165 3.28 11.68 11.81
N ILE A 166 3.38 12.43 12.91
CA ILE A 166 3.04 11.93 14.26
C ILE A 166 1.54 11.59 14.34
N ARG A 167 0.67 12.47 13.82
CA ARG A 167 -0.78 12.20 13.75
C ARG A 167 -1.08 10.97 12.90
N SER A 168 -0.35 10.79 11.79
CA SER A 168 -0.46 9.61 10.93
C SER A 168 -0.15 8.33 11.70
N ALA A 169 0.95 8.31 12.47
CA ALA A 169 1.31 7.17 13.33
C ALA A 169 0.22 6.87 14.35
N ALA A 170 -0.29 7.88 15.07
CA ALA A 170 -1.32 7.71 16.07
C ALA A 170 -2.64 7.14 15.49
N ILE A 171 -3.05 7.60 14.30
CA ILE A 171 -4.23 7.07 13.61
C ILE A 171 -3.97 5.60 13.22
N LEU A 172 -2.83 5.30 12.61
CA LEU A 172 -2.49 3.93 12.18
C LEU A 172 -2.40 2.95 13.36
N GLU A 173 -1.87 3.37 14.51
CA GLU A 173 -1.88 2.54 15.72
C GLU A 173 -3.30 2.22 16.18
N HIS A 174 -4.19 3.23 16.18
CA HIS A 174 -5.59 3.02 16.49
C HIS A 174 -6.30 2.10 15.49
N LEU A 175 -5.99 2.22 14.19
CA LEU A 175 -6.52 1.32 13.18
C LEU A 175 -5.98 -0.11 13.37
N CYS A 176 -4.71 -0.27 13.72
CA CYS A 176 -4.10 -1.57 13.99
C CYS A 176 -4.71 -2.27 15.23
N GLN A 177 -5.17 -1.52 16.23
CA GLN A 177 -5.91 -2.10 17.36
C GLN A 177 -7.27 -2.68 16.93
N ASN A 178 -7.91 -2.05 15.94
CA ASN A 178 -9.21 -2.47 15.43
C ASN A 178 -9.12 -3.59 14.39
N SER A 179 -8.09 -3.54 13.54
CA SER A 179 -7.85 -4.42 12.39
C SER A 179 -6.38 -4.89 12.38
N PRO A 180 -5.97 -5.78 13.33
CA PRO A 180 -4.57 -6.10 13.59
C PRO A 180 -3.85 -6.84 12.46
N HIS A 181 -4.61 -7.47 11.56
CA HIS A 181 -4.07 -8.26 10.44
C HIS A 181 -4.13 -7.53 9.09
N ASN A 182 -4.56 -6.26 9.06
CA ASN A 182 -4.63 -5.49 7.83
C ASN A 182 -3.22 -5.10 7.37
N TYR A 183 -2.74 -5.75 6.31
CA TYR A 183 -1.38 -5.56 5.79
C TYR A 183 -1.11 -4.15 5.30
N GLN A 184 -2.11 -3.42 4.80
CA GLN A 184 -1.94 -2.04 4.32
C GLN A 184 -1.64 -1.10 5.49
N ILE A 185 -2.38 -1.27 6.60
CA ILE A 185 -2.13 -0.53 7.85
C ILE A 185 -0.74 -0.83 8.39
N LEU A 186 -0.38 -2.13 8.49
CA LEU A 186 0.92 -2.55 9.01
C LEU A 186 2.08 -2.04 8.17
N LEU A 187 2.03 -2.18 6.84
CA LEU A 187 3.07 -1.68 5.94
C LEU A 187 3.21 -0.16 6.02
N LEU A 188 2.09 0.57 6.04
CA LEU A 188 2.12 2.03 6.13
C LEU A 188 2.68 2.50 7.48
N LEU A 189 2.32 1.81 8.56
CA LEU A 189 2.83 2.08 9.91
C LEU A 189 4.34 1.83 10.01
N VAL A 190 4.85 0.75 9.42
CA VAL A 190 6.30 0.50 9.30
C VAL A 190 6.99 1.68 8.61
N ARG A 191 6.47 2.14 7.47
CA ARG A 191 7.08 3.27 6.73
C ARG A 191 7.03 4.57 7.51
N VAL A 192 5.92 4.86 8.18
CA VAL A 192 5.78 6.04 9.05
C VAL A 192 6.77 5.99 10.22
N TYR A 193 6.93 4.85 10.90
CA TYR A 193 7.92 4.72 11.96
C TYR A 193 9.36 4.89 11.49
N LEU A 194 9.71 4.37 10.30
CA LEU A 194 11.03 4.60 9.71
C LEU A 194 11.29 6.09 9.41
N LEU A 195 10.28 6.82 8.95
CA LEU A 195 10.36 8.27 8.76
C LEU A 195 10.49 9.04 10.09
N LEU A 196 9.88 8.53 11.16
CA LEU A 196 10.02 9.05 12.52
C LEU A 196 11.35 8.66 13.19
N GLY A 197 12.15 7.78 12.59
CA GLY A 197 13.39 7.24 13.17
C GLY A 197 13.16 6.15 14.23
N ALA A 198 11.93 5.64 14.38
CA ALA A 198 11.54 4.65 15.37
C ALA A 198 11.76 3.20 14.86
N GLY A 199 13.00 2.85 14.54
CA GLY A 199 13.31 1.57 13.86
C GLY A 199 12.97 0.31 14.65
N SER A 200 13.14 0.30 15.97
CA SER A 200 12.79 -0.84 16.82
C SER A 200 11.29 -1.16 16.79
N ILE A 201 10.44 -0.13 16.83
CA ILE A 201 8.98 -0.25 16.74
C ILE A 201 8.57 -0.63 15.31
N ALA A 202 9.27 -0.11 14.29
CA ALA A 202 9.07 -0.51 12.91
C ALA A 202 9.34 -2.01 12.70
N MET A 203 10.42 -2.55 13.27
CA MET A 203 10.72 -3.99 13.19
C MET A 203 9.67 -4.85 13.92
N LYS A 204 9.24 -4.45 15.13
CA LYS A 204 8.13 -5.12 15.85
C LYS A 204 6.84 -5.13 15.02
N THR A 205 6.55 -4.04 14.32
CA THR A 205 5.35 -3.93 13.50
C THR A 205 5.46 -4.78 12.25
N PHE A 206 6.64 -4.79 11.63
CA PHE A 206 6.91 -5.60 10.45
C PHE A 206 6.87 -7.10 10.74
N SER A 207 7.28 -7.56 11.93
CA SER A 207 7.20 -8.99 12.28
C SER A 207 5.76 -9.52 12.31
N LYS A 208 4.77 -8.67 12.62
CA LYS A 208 3.34 -9.03 12.55
C LYS A 208 2.89 -9.45 11.15
N LEU A 209 3.55 -8.96 10.09
CA LEU A 209 3.25 -9.36 8.71
C LEU A 209 3.68 -10.80 8.39
N SER A 210 4.52 -11.41 9.25
CA SER A 210 4.99 -12.80 9.08
C SER A 210 5.56 -13.08 7.69
N VAL A 211 6.37 -12.14 7.17
CA VAL A 211 6.98 -12.21 5.83
C VAL A 211 7.88 -13.45 5.71
N LYS A 212 7.62 -14.28 4.70
CA LYS A 212 8.33 -15.55 4.47
C LYS A 212 8.70 -15.76 3.00
N GLN A 213 9.81 -16.46 2.78
CA GLN A 213 10.25 -16.94 1.45
C GLN A 213 10.29 -15.79 0.42
N ILE A 214 9.62 -15.95 -0.72
CA ILE A 214 9.59 -14.97 -1.81
C ILE A 214 9.04 -13.60 -1.39
N GLN A 215 8.30 -13.52 -0.28
CA GLN A 215 7.85 -12.23 0.25
C GLN A 215 9.00 -11.38 0.77
N ASN A 216 10.15 -11.98 1.11
CA ASN A 216 11.35 -11.20 1.42
C ASN A 216 11.70 -10.32 0.22
N GLU A 217 11.81 -10.92 -0.98
CA GLU A 217 12.13 -10.20 -2.21
C GLU A 217 11.14 -9.06 -2.49
N THR A 218 9.84 -9.34 -2.39
CA THR A 218 8.80 -8.44 -2.88
C THR A 218 8.31 -7.42 -1.87
N VAL A 219 8.42 -7.68 -0.56
CA VAL A 219 7.83 -6.83 0.49
C VAL A 219 8.88 -6.31 1.48
N ALA A 220 9.94 -7.05 1.76
CA ALA A 220 10.83 -6.70 2.87
C ALA A 220 11.72 -5.48 2.63
N HIS A 221 11.83 -5.02 1.39
CA HIS A 221 12.43 -3.70 1.07
C HIS A 221 11.75 -2.54 1.82
N ASN A 222 10.48 -2.69 2.23
CA ASN A 222 9.78 -1.69 3.05
C ASN A 222 10.49 -1.40 4.38
N LEU A 223 11.18 -2.41 4.95
CA LEU A 223 11.92 -2.31 6.19
C LEU A 223 13.45 -2.21 5.98
N TYR A 224 14.01 -3.10 5.16
CA TYR A 224 15.46 -3.37 5.12
C TYR A 224 16.31 -2.38 4.28
N THR A 225 15.76 -1.25 3.85
CA THR A 225 16.46 -0.30 2.96
C THR A 225 17.41 0.67 3.68
N ARG A 226 17.15 1.00 4.95
CA ARG A 226 17.91 2.04 5.69
C ARG A 226 18.16 1.67 7.16
N LEU A 227 18.10 0.38 7.50
CA LEU A 227 18.25 -0.06 8.90
C LEU A 227 19.58 0.36 9.50
N ALA A 228 20.67 0.38 8.74
CA ALA A 228 21.97 0.78 9.26
C ALA A 228 22.01 2.24 9.74
N THR A 229 21.17 3.11 9.15
CA THR A 229 21.10 4.53 9.54
C THR A 229 20.11 4.76 10.68
N ILE A 230 19.03 3.98 10.73
CA ILE A 230 17.90 4.24 11.65
C ILE A 230 18.01 3.42 12.94
N HIS A 231 18.41 2.15 12.83
CA HIS A 231 18.47 1.20 13.95
C HIS A 231 19.67 0.26 13.77
N PRO A 232 20.91 0.76 13.91
CA PRO A 232 22.12 -0.06 13.74
C PRO A 232 22.39 -1.01 14.91
N LEU A 233 21.82 -0.76 16.08
CA LEU A 233 22.04 -1.55 17.29
C LEU A 233 20.76 -2.32 17.64
N GLY A 234 20.89 -3.49 18.26
CA GLY A 234 19.74 -4.20 18.80
C GLY A 234 19.02 -3.35 19.86
N ALA A 235 17.70 -3.36 19.85
CA ALA A 235 16.93 -2.81 20.97
C ALA A 235 16.86 -3.83 22.12
N PRO A 236 16.59 -3.40 23.36
CA PRO A 236 16.15 -4.31 24.41
C PRO A 236 14.94 -5.13 23.94
N PRO A 237 14.69 -6.33 24.49
CA PRO A 237 13.57 -7.15 24.08
C PRO A 237 12.26 -6.37 24.24
N ILE A 238 11.64 -6.04 23.12
CA ILE A 238 10.23 -5.65 23.05
C ILE A 238 9.47 -6.94 22.77
N GLU A 239 8.22 -7.10 23.23
CA GLU A 239 7.35 -8.29 23.01
C GLU A 239 7.34 -8.80 21.54
N ALA A 240 8.37 -9.55 21.15
CA ALA A 240 8.69 -9.99 19.80
C ALA A 240 9.83 -11.03 19.87
N GLU A 241 10.02 -11.84 18.82
CA GLU A 241 11.11 -12.82 18.81
C GLU A 241 12.48 -12.13 18.68
N PHE A 242 13.55 -12.83 19.07
CA PHE A 242 14.93 -12.30 19.03
C PHE A 242 15.33 -11.72 17.67
N LYS A 243 14.88 -12.37 16.59
CA LYS A 243 15.11 -11.93 15.20
C LYS A 243 14.33 -10.65 14.82
N ASP A 244 13.28 -10.31 15.56
CA ASP A 244 12.33 -9.25 15.20
C ASP A 244 12.68 -7.89 15.82
N PHE A 245 13.72 -7.80 16.65
CA PHE A 245 14.23 -6.53 17.20
C PHE A 245 15.73 -6.32 17.00
N ILE A 246 16.45 -7.35 16.52
CA ILE A 246 17.88 -7.27 16.20
C ILE A 246 18.06 -7.20 14.68
N PRO A 247 18.50 -6.05 14.14
CA PRO A 247 18.55 -5.79 12.70
C PRO A 247 19.47 -6.77 11.95
N GLU A 248 20.55 -7.21 12.60
CA GLU A 248 21.56 -8.11 12.02
C GLU A 248 21.03 -9.52 11.80
N VAL A 249 20.28 -10.03 12.78
CA VAL A 249 19.69 -11.37 12.71
C VAL A 249 18.59 -11.35 11.64
N ALA A 250 17.77 -10.30 11.63
CA ALA A 250 16.74 -10.08 10.63
C ALA A 250 17.32 -10.06 9.20
N LEU A 251 18.38 -9.27 8.96
CA LEU A 251 19.05 -9.19 7.66
C LEU A 251 19.72 -10.51 7.26
N SER A 252 20.36 -11.20 8.20
CA SER A 252 20.96 -12.53 7.93
C SER A 252 19.92 -13.52 7.44
N GLN A 253 18.74 -13.55 8.08
CA GLN A 253 17.64 -14.42 7.69
C GLN A 253 17.01 -14.00 6.36
N ALA A 254 16.90 -12.71 6.10
CA ALA A 254 16.40 -12.21 4.81
C ALA A 254 17.36 -12.56 3.66
N ILE A 255 18.68 -12.51 3.88
CA ILE A 255 19.68 -12.87 2.87
C ILE A 255 19.74 -14.39 2.66
N SER A 256 19.61 -15.20 3.72
CA SER A 256 19.66 -16.67 3.59
C SER A 256 18.54 -17.23 2.70
N PHE A 257 17.43 -16.51 2.56
CA PHE A 257 16.39 -16.84 1.59
C PHE A 257 16.92 -17.03 0.17
N TYR A 258 17.87 -16.20 -0.30
CA TYR A 258 18.40 -16.33 -1.67
C TYR A 258 19.19 -17.62 -1.86
N ASP A 259 19.95 -18.06 -0.86
CA ASP A 259 20.68 -19.32 -0.93
C ASP A 259 19.72 -20.52 -0.94
N HIS A 260 18.64 -20.43 -0.16
CA HIS A 260 17.57 -21.43 -0.19
C HIS A 260 16.83 -21.42 -1.53
N ALA A 261 16.53 -20.24 -2.08
CA ALA A 261 15.86 -20.08 -3.36
C ALA A 261 16.69 -20.66 -4.51
N ASP A 262 18.01 -20.43 -4.53
CA ASP A 262 18.91 -20.99 -5.55
C ASP A 262 18.96 -22.53 -5.53
N ARG A 263 19.07 -23.11 -4.33
CA ARG A 263 19.06 -24.58 -4.17
C ARG A 263 17.72 -25.19 -4.57
N THR A 264 16.62 -24.56 -4.16
CA THR A 264 15.27 -25.06 -4.46
C THR A 264 14.94 -24.94 -5.94
N THR A 265 15.21 -23.81 -6.58
CA THR A 265 15.00 -23.60 -8.03
C THR A 265 15.84 -24.56 -8.87
N THR A 266 17.12 -24.77 -8.51
CA THR A 266 17.97 -25.77 -9.18
C THR A 266 17.37 -27.18 -9.13
N ARG A 267 16.87 -27.59 -7.96
CA ARG A 267 16.19 -28.89 -7.81
C ARG A 267 14.91 -28.96 -8.64
N GLN A 268 14.08 -27.91 -8.62
CA GLN A 268 12.84 -27.88 -9.40
C GLN A 268 13.10 -27.93 -10.89
N ARG A 269 14.18 -27.30 -11.36
CA ARG A 269 14.63 -27.38 -12.76
C ARG A 269 14.91 -28.82 -13.18
N THR A 270 15.71 -29.55 -12.41
CA THR A 270 16.03 -30.96 -12.68
C THR A 270 14.77 -31.83 -12.66
N THR A 271 13.90 -31.65 -11.65
CA THR A 271 12.63 -32.36 -11.57
C THR A 271 11.71 -32.06 -12.76
N GLY A 272 11.60 -30.78 -13.15
CA GLY A 272 10.78 -30.36 -14.28
C GLY A 272 11.23 -30.97 -15.60
N LEU A 273 12.55 -31.09 -15.82
CA LEU A 273 13.11 -31.79 -16.97
C LEU A 273 12.77 -33.28 -16.96
N ASN A 274 12.94 -33.95 -15.81
CA ASN A 274 12.61 -35.37 -15.66
C ASN A 274 11.12 -35.68 -15.90
N LEU A 275 10.23 -34.73 -15.59
CA LEU A 275 8.79 -34.85 -15.76
C LEU A 275 8.28 -34.31 -17.11
N GLY A 276 9.15 -33.80 -17.98
CA GLY A 276 8.78 -33.24 -19.29
C GLY A 276 8.03 -31.90 -19.23
N SER A 277 8.14 -31.14 -18.13
CA SER A 277 7.46 -29.87 -17.92
C SER A 277 8.28 -28.66 -18.41
N TYR A 278 8.57 -28.61 -19.71
CA TYR A 278 9.54 -27.66 -20.28
C TYR A 278 9.17 -26.18 -20.08
N VAL A 279 7.89 -25.83 -20.20
CA VAL A 279 7.42 -24.43 -20.00
C VAL A 279 7.70 -23.94 -18.57
N ASN A 280 7.52 -24.81 -17.57
CA ASN A 280 7.80 -24.46 -16.17
C ASN A 280 9.30 -24.42 -15.87
N VAL A 281 10.09 -25.21 -16.60
CA VAL A 281 11.56 -25.19 -16.51
C VAL A 281 12.11 -23.85 -16.97
N GLU A 282 11.61 -23.32 -18.09
CA GLU A 282 11.97 -21.99 -18.60
C GLU A 282 11.70 -20.91 -17.55
N GLY A 283 10.46 -20.83 -17.04
CA GLY A 283 10.11 -19.87 -15.99
C GLY A 283 10.91 -20.04 -14.69
N THR A 284 11.37 -21.26 -14.37
CA THR A 284 12.24 -21.51 -13.20
C THR A 284 13.66 -20.96 -13.43
N ILE A 285 14.18 -21.05 -14.66
CA ILE A 285 15.48 -20.48 -15.02
C ILE A 285 15.42 -18.96 -14.93
N GLU A 286 14.38 -18.33 -15.49
CA GLU A 286 14.17 -16.89 -15.41
C GLU A 286 14.06 -16.40 -13.96
N LEU A 287 13.29 -17.13 -13.12
CA LEU A 287 13.16 -16.81 -11.70
C LEU A 287 14.52 -16.90 -10.98
N GLN A 288 15.30 -17.95 -11.25
CA GLN A 288 16.62 -18.13 -10.65
C GLN A 288 17.56 -16.97 -11.02
N GLU A 289 17.59 -16.58 -12.29
CA GLU A 289 18.41 -15.47 -12.76
C GLU A 289 17.99 -14.13 -12.13
N SER A 290 16.68 -13.87 -12.08
CA SER A 290 16.11 -12.68 -11.46
C SER A 290 16.48 -12.58 -9.97
N LEU A 291 16.35 -13.68 -9.21
CA LEU A 291 16.71 -13.70 -7.79
C LEU A 291 18.22 -13.57 -7.56
N ARG A 292 19.04 -14.14 -8.44
CA ARG A 292 20.51 -14.03 -8.36
C ARG A 292 20.97 -12.58 -8.59
N ASN A 293 20.31 -11.87 -9.51
CA ASN A 293 20.61 -10.49 -9.88
C ASN A 293 19.75 -9.46 -9.13
N SER A 294 19.03 -9.87 -8.09
CA SER A 294 18.13 -8.98 -7.34
C SER A 294 18.87 -7.80 -6.70
N ILE A 295 18.28 -6.62 -6.83
CA ILE A 295 18.73 -5.40 -6.14
C ILE A 295 18.53 -5.49 -4.63
N CYS A 296 17.48 -6.18 -4.16
CA CYS A 296 17.19 -6.38 -2.75
C CYS A 296 18.33 -7.16 -2.07
N LYS A 297 18.80 -8.24 -2.70
CA LYS A 297 19.95 -9.04 -2.22
C LYS A 297 21.18 -8.18 -1.97
N ARG A 298 21.58 -7.38 -2.97
CA ARG A 298 22.76 -6.50 -2.89
C ARG A 298 22.59 -5.41 -1.85
N MET A 299 21.41 -4.79 -1.82
CA MET A 299 21.08 -3.73 -0.88
C MET A 299 21.13 -4.21 0.58
N TRP A 300 20.57 -5.39 0.87
CA TRP A 300 20.58 -5.93 2.24
C TRP A 300 21.97 -6.39 2.67
N ALA A 301 22.77 -6.97 1.76
CA ALA A 301 24.17 -7.29 2.05
C ALA A 301 24.96 -6.02 2.42
N LEU A 302 24.75 -4.93 1.69
CA LEU A 302 25.37 -3.64 1.95
C LEU A 302 24.90 -3.02 3.28
N GLU A 303 23.61 -3.05 3.59
CA GLU A 303 23.07 -2.59 4.88
C GLU A 303 23.59 -3.42 6.05
N ALA A 304 23.68 -4.75 5.89
CA ALA A 304 24.22 -5.64 6.90
C ALA A 304 25.71 -5.35 7.19
N ARG A 305 26.53 -5.13 6.14
CA ARG A 305 27.92 -4.67 6.29
C ARG A 305 28.03 -3.33 7.00
N ARG A 306 27.15 -2.37 6.68
CA ARG A 306 27.15 -1.06 7.33
C ARG A 306 26.90 -1.22 8.83
N ILE A 307 25.94 -2.06 9.21
CA ILE A 307 25.66 -2.34 10.62
C ILE A 307 26.89 -2.99 11.29
N ASP A 308 27.48 -4.00 10.67
CA ASP A 308 28.66 -4.68 11.19
C ASP A 308 29.82 -3.70 11.45
N ARG A 309 30.12 -2.83 10.47
CA ARG A 309 31.15 -1.78 10.62
C ARG A 309 30.83 -0.81 11.76
N LEU A 310 29.56 -0.39 11.90
CA LEU A 310 29.13 0.49 12.99
C LEU A 310 29.25 -0.20 14.35
N GLN A 311 29.13 -1.52 14.41
CA GLN A 311 29.31 -2.31 15.62
C GLN A 311 30.75 -2.79 15.85
N GLY A 312 31.69 -2.49 14.94
CA GLY A 312 33.07 -2.99 15.03
C GLY A 312 33.20 -4.50 14.84
N LYS A 313 32.29 -5.12 14.07
CA LYS A 313 32.25 -6.56 13.79
C LYS A 313 32.44 -6.82 12.29
N ASP A 314 32.82 -8.05 11.95
CA ASP A 314 32.97 -8.51 10.57
C ASP A 314 32.43 -9.95 10.37
N ARG A 315 31.11 -10.09 10.43
CA ARG A 315 30.37 -11.36 10.26
C ARG A 315 29.77 -11.50 8.87
N PHE A 316 29.58 -10.39 8.15
CA PHE A 316 29.01 -10.38 6.79
C PHE A 316 30.08 -10.44 5.67
N TRP A 317 31.35 -10.75 5.97
CA TRP A 317 32.44 -10.96 5.00
C TRP A 317 32.09 -11.93 3.86
N ARG A 318 31.30 -12.96 4.16
CA ARG A 318 30.84 -13.99 3.21
C ARG A 318 30.00 -13.46 2.05
N PHE A 319 29.60 -12.19 2.09
CA PHE A 319 28.86 -11.54 1.02
C PHE A 319 29.75 -10.63 0.17
N ASP A 320 31.09 -10.64 0.34
CA ASP A 320 32.02 -9.70 -0.31
C ASP A 320 31.98 -9.77 -1.84
N ASP A 321 31.60 -10.93 -2.35
CA ASP A 321 31.49 -11.22 -3.77
C ASP A 321 30.09 -10.92 -4.36
N ILE A 322 29.14 -10.38 -3.58
CA ILE A 322 27.78 -9.96 -4.01
C ILE A 322 27.78 -8.52 -4.52
#